data_AF-A0A1V4X783-F1
#
_entry.id   AF-A0A1V4X783-F1
#
_cell.length_a   1.000
_cell.length_b   1.000
_cell.length_c   1.000
_cell.angle_alpha   90.00
_cell.angle_beta   90.00
_cell.angle_gamma   90.00
#
_symmetry.space_group_name_H-M   'P 1'
#
loop_
_entity.id
_entity.type
_entity.pdbx_description
1 polymer ?
#
loop_
_entity_poly.entity_id
_entity_poly.type
_entity_poly.pdbx_seq_one_letter_code
_entity_poly.pdbx_strand_id
1 'polypeptide(L)'
;MKIREKGGDSFLRMTMEDVLARLPNEEELSLYPDEVSVGGRSYRCVYRFDPGKEDDGVTLKVPENLLNDIPATAVDWMVPGLLLDRVLSLLRGLPKEYRKRLQPLAQTAEYAVKNLDASAGLLIPALAGLLREKLKVDIPSSVWSDDKEPDHLRLRFSVVDKDGSEKAAGRDLTYLQKNEYTEKNSRAFDLACRQWEKSKLKEWNFGDLPEIIDLTEKGSFMGCAYPALKPGTDGVDLRLYKTREEATNSHKEGVAALYCIHFKRELKDLKKALILPEPLRTWADGFNGIRDMEKQLLEKVKIDLFAVNIRTEGRFHFHAKTVKNKILSYGQEMITEVEPLLKAYHETAKAVSRLEIMNRANTAGREFLNQIRQEMDRLLPPDFLFRYDSEGMKNVPRYLKALNIRADRGIFNMEKDRIREKEILPFVTRLNELYENLPPFSTDEKKQAMKEFSMMIEEYRVSIFAQELKTAFPVSARRLKEKLAIIDHMF
;
A
#
# COMPACT_ATOMS: atom_id res chain seq x y z
N MET A 1 28.56 -64.33 19.32
CA MET A 1 27.20 -64.88 19.12
C MET A 1 26.93 -64.86 17.62
N LYS A 2 26.67 -66.00 16.97
CA LYS A 2 26.57 -66.05 15.49
C LYS A 2 25.14 -65.67 15.07
N ILE A 3 24.98 -64.82 14.05
CA ILE A 3 23.68 -64.38 13.48
C ILE A 3 22.72 -65.56 13.22
N ARG A 4 23.30 -66.71 12.86
CA ARG A 4 22.60 -67.98 12.61
C ARG A 4 21.87 -68.56 13.83
N GLU A 5 22.34 -68.28 15.05
CA GLU A 5 21.73 -68.75 16.33
C GLU A 5 20.52 -67.91 16.74
N LYS A 6 20.37 -66.71 16.18
CA LYS A 6 19.29 -65.74 16.50
C LYS A 6 18.18 -65.69 15.44
N GLY A 7 18.25 -66.52 14.40
CA GLY A 7 17.23 -66.58 13.35
C GLY A 7 17.23 -65.40 12.36
N GLY A 8 18.23 -64.50 12.43
CA GLY A 8 18.33 -63.32 11.55
C GLY A 8 19.19 -62.21 12.13
N ASP A 9 19.39 -61.14 11.37
CA ASP A 9 20.18 -59.95 11.73
C ASP A 9 19.34 -58.83 12.37
N SER A 10 18.04 -59.05 12.61
CA SER A 10 17.11 -58.02 13.10
C SER A 10 17.57 -57.34 14.40
N PHE A 11 18.30 -58.05 15.27
CA PHE A 11 18.86 -57.53 16.52
C PHE A 11 20.06 -56.59 16.32
N LEU A 12 20.60 -56.50 15.11
CA LEU A 12 21.66 -55.57 14.71
C LEU A 12 21.11 -54.32 14.00
N ARG A 13 19.80 -54.29 13.73
CA ARG A 13 19.14 -53.15 13.08
C ARG A 13 18.66 -52.20 14.15
N MET A 14 19.04 -50.93 14.02
CA MET A 14 18.50 -49.88 14.88
C MET A 14 17.00 -49.78 14.69
N THR A 15 16.28 -49.73 15.81
CA THR A 15 14.87 -49.36 15.88
C THR A 15 14.76 -47.84 16.01
N MET A 16 13.56 -47.30 15.80
CA MET A 16 13.32 -45.86 15.99
C MET A 16 13.61 -45.42 17.44
N GLU A 17 13.37 -46.31 18.40
CA GLU A 17 13.65 -46.11 19.82
C GLU A 17 15.16 -46.01 20.12
N ASP A 18 16.00 -46.66 19.31
CA ASP A 18 17.47 -46.57 19.45
C ASP A 18 18.03 -45.24 18.93
N VAL A 19 17.27 -44.51 18.09
CA VAL A 19 17.68 -43.25 17.48
C VAL A 19 17.12 -42.05 18.25
N LEU A 20 15.89 -42.15 18.77
CA LEU A 20 15.20 -41.04 19.40
C LEU A 20 15.47 -40.98 20.90
N ALA A 21 16.11 -39.90 21.37
CA ALA A 21 16.29 -39.63 22.79
C ALA A 21 14.96 -39.37 23.53
N ARG A 22 13.96 -38.85 22.81
CA ARG A 22 12.55 -38.74 23.23
C ARG A 22 11.66 -38.76 21.99
N LEU A 23 10.45 -39.30 22.10
CA LEU A 23 9.41 -39.08 21.10
C LEU A 23 8.94 -37.62 21.23
N PRO A 24 8.96 -36.82 20.15
CA PRO A 24 8.31 -35.52 20.14
C PRO A 24 6.82 -35.70 20.43
N ASN A 25 6.22 -34.82 21.23
CA ASN A 25 4.77 -34.86 21.42
C ASN A 25 4.06 -34.33 20.15
N GLU A 26 2.79 -34.68 19.98
CA GLU A 26 2.01 -34.27 18.80
C GLU A 26 1.90 -32.75 18.67
N GLU A 27 1.88 -32.02 19.79
CA GLU A 27 1.87 -30.56 19.82
C GLU A 27 3.13 -29.96 19.18
N GLU A 28 4.32 -30.48 19.51
CA GLU A 28 5.60 -30.02 18.94
C GLU A 28 5.69 -30.34 17.44
N LEU A 29 5.18 -31.51 17.01
CA LEU A 29 5.10 -31.87 15.59
C LEU A 29 4.12 -30.98 14.80
N SER A 30 3.01 -30.58 15.42
CA SER A 30 2.01 -29.70 14.77
C SER A 30 2.55 -28.33 14.36
N LEU A 31 3.68 -27.91 14.95
CA LEU A 31 4.36 -26.66 14.61
C LEU A 31 5.14 -26.74 13.28
N TYR A 32 5.36 -27.94 12.75
CA TYR A 32 6.06 -28.23 11.49
C TYR A 32 5.12 -28.99 10.54
N PRO A 33 4.09 -28.32 10.01
CA PRO A 33 3.07 -28.97 9.20
C PRO A 33 3.63 -29.46 7.86
N ASP A 34 3.16 -30.61 7.38
CA ASP A 34 3.45 -31.11 6.03
C ASP A 34 2.76 -30.28 4.94
N GLU A 35 1.68 -29.57 5.29
CA GLU A 35 0.96 -28.66 4.41
C GLU A 35 0.51 -27.39 5.15
N VAL A 36 0.63 -26.24 4.49
CA VAL A 36 0.19 -24.95 5.03
C VAL A 36 -0.95 -24.38 4.21
N SER A 37 -1.96 -23.81 4.90
CA SER A 37 -3.11 -23.19 4.24
C SER A 37 -2.96 -21.68 4.12
N VAL A 38 -2.95 -21.16 2.89
CA VAL A 38 -2.75 -19.74 2.60
C VAL A 38 -3.69 -19.32 1.47
N GLY A 39 -4.41 -18.22 1.64
CA GLY A 39 -5.37 -17.74 0.63
C GLY A 39 -6.48 -18.74 0.30
N GLY A 40 -6.80 -19.66 1.23
CA GLY A 40 -7.78 -20.74 1.04
C GLY A 40 -7.25 -21.96 0.29
N ARG A 41 -5.93 -22.09 0.09
CA ARG A 41 -5.29 -23.22 -0.61
C ARG A 41 -4.28 -23.91 0.26
N SER A 42 -4.02 -25.19 -0.01
CA SER A 42 -2.98 -25.98 0.67
C SER A 42 -1.71 -26.03 -0.15
N TYR A 43 -0.56 -25.86 0.49
CA TYR A 43 0.77 -25.92 -0.13
C TYR A 43 1.66 -26.88 0.66
N ARG A 44 2.37 -27.77 -0.04
CA ARG A 44 3.22 -28.78 0.60
C ARG A 44 4.52 -28.17 1.10
N CYS A 45 4.88 -28.49 2.34
CA CYS A 45 6.16 -28.22 2.95
C CYS A 45 7.10 -29.42 2.83
N VAL A 46 8.37 -29.16 2.56
CA VAL A 46 9.45 -30.16 2.54
C VAL A 46 10.55 -29.68 3.47
N TYR A 47 10.85 -30.49 4.49
CA TYR A 47 11.86 -30.21 5.49
C TYR A 47 13.14 -30.96 5.14
N ARG A 48 14.26 -30.25 5.11
CA ARG A 48 15.59 -30.83 4.88
C ARG A 48 16.56 -30.23 5.90
N PHE A 49 17.31 -31.09 6.57
CA PHE A 49 18.42 -30.67 7.43
C PHE A 49 19.73 -31.05 6.72
N ASP A 50 20.30 -30.11 5.99
CA ASP A 50 21.54 -30.28 5.22
C ASP A 50 22.36 -28.97 5.28
N PRO A 51 23.01 -28.69 6.43
CA PRO A 51 23.66 -27.41 6.69
C PRO A 51 24.61 -26.96 5.57
N GLY A 52 24.38 -25.76 5.05
CA GLY A 52 25.20 -25.16 3.99
C GLY A 52 24.74 -25.47 2.56
N LYS A 53 23.66 -26.25 2.38
CA LYS A 53 22.97 -26.37 1.09
C LYS A 53 21.91 -25.30 0.92
N GLU A 54 21.63 -24.95 -0.34
CA GLU A 54 20.61 -23.94 -0.65
C GLU A 54 19.20 -24.35 -0.24
N ASP A 55 18.89 -25.65 -0.20
CA ASP A 55 17.60 -26.20 0.17
C ASP A 55 17.52 -26.66 1.63
N ASP A 56 18.49 -26.26 2.46
CA ASP A 56 18.46 -26.43 3.91
C ASP A 56 17.29 -25.64 4.55
N GLY A 57 16.68 -26.22 5.57
CA GLY A 57 15.49 -25.70 6.24
C GLY A 57 14.19 -26.16 5.57
N VAL A 58 13.26 -25.22 5.37
CA VAL A 58 11.90 -25.52 4.90
C VAL A 58 11.69 -24.98 3.50
N THR A 59 11.25 -25.86 2.60
CA THR A 59 10.87 -25.50 1.23
C THR A 59 9.36 -25.67 1.03
N LEU A 60 8.68 -24.58 0.67
CA LEU A 60 7.31 -24.58 0.21
C LEU A 60 7.26 -24.90 -1.29
N LYS A 61 6.54 -25.95 -1.68
CA LYS A 61 6.31 -26.31 -3.08
C LYS A 61 5.11 -25.52 -3.61
N VAL A 62 5.38 -24.62 -4.55
CA VAL A 62 4.40 -23.68 -5.08
C VAL A 62 4.22 -23.94 -6.57
N PRO A 63 3.05 -24.44 -7.00
CA PRO A 63 2.72 -24.49 -8.42
C PRO A 63 2.88 -23.10 -9.07
N GLU A 64 3.51 -23.03 -10.24
CA GLU A 64 3.84 -21.75 -10.92
C GLU A 64 2.65 -20.79 -11.08
N ASN A 65 1.48 -21.36 -11.27
CA ASN A 65 0.20 -20.69 -11.46
C ASN A 65 -0.43 -20.14 -10.17
N LEU A 66 0.11 -20.50 -8.99
CA LEU A 66 -0.35 -20.06 -7.67
C LEU A 66 0.64 -19.14 -6.98
N LEU A 67 1.78 -18.84 -7.62
CA LEU A 67 2.86 -18.06 -7.02
C LEU A 67 2.40 -16.66 -6.58
N ASN A 68 1.55 -16.01 -7.38
CA ASN A 68 1.01 -14.67 -7.10
C ASN A 68 -0.16 -14.66 -6.10
N ASP A 69 -0.68 -15.83 -5.71
CA ASP A 69 -1.77 -15.94 -4.74
C ASP A 69 -1.27 -15.94 -3.29
N ILE A 70 0.05 -16.10 -3.09
CA ILE A 70 0.67 -16.11 -1.76
C ILE A 70 0.91 -14.67 -1.30
N PRO A 71 0.20 -14.17 -0.27
CA PRO A 71 0.46 -12.86 0.29
C PRO A 71 1.80 -12.90 1.05
N ALA A 72 2.64 -11.89 0.81
CA ALA A 72 3.95 -11.77 1.46
C ALA A 72 3.84 -11.75 3.00
N THR A 73 2.74 -11.22 3.55
CA THR A 73 2.50 -11.17 5.00
C THR A 73 2.28 -12.52 5.65
N ALA A 74 1.80 -13.52 4.91
CA ALA A 74 1.56 -14.85 5.48
C ALA A 74 2.85 -15.67 5.64
N VAL A 75 3.87 -15.37 4.84
CA VAL A 75 5.13 -16.14 4.73
C VAL A 75 5.78 -16.35 6.08
N ASP A 76 5.82 -15.31 6.91
CA ASP A 76 6.51 -15.36 8.18
C ASP A 76 5.90 -16.33 9.19
N TRP A 77 4.61 -16.63 9.03
CA TRP A 77 3.80 -17.37 10.00
C TRP A 77 3.46 -18.80 9.55
N MET A 78 3.81 -19.18 8.31
CA MET A 78 3.42 -20.46 7.73
C MET A 78 3.97 -21.67 8.50
N VAL A 79 5.15 -21.54 9.10
CA VAL A 79 5.81 -22.62 9.85
C VAL A 79 6.07 -22.15 11.28
N PRO A 80 5.10 -22.32 12.20
CA PRO A 80 5.21 -21.85 13.58
C PRO A 80 6.46 -22.35 14.31
N GLY A 81 6.93 -23.56 13.99
CA GLY A 81 8.10 -24.18 14.61
C GLY A 81 9.41 -23.44 14.34
N LEU A 82 9.48 -22.59 13.31
CA LEU A 82 10.66 -21.75 13.06
C LEU A 82 10.64 -20.44 13.83
N LEU A 83 9.47 -19.97 14.30
CA LEU A 83 9.30 -18.61 14.84
C LEU A 83 10.23 -18.33 16.02
N LEU A 84 10.45 -19.30 16.90
CA LEU A 84 11.32 -19.11 18.06
C LEU A 84 12.76 -18.81 17.65
N ASP A 85 13.34 -19.64 16.78
CA ASP A 85 14.71 -19.47 16.32
C ASP A 85 14.86 -18.22 15.44
N ARG A 86 13.85 -17.92 14.62
CA ARG A 86 13.78 -16.68 13.84
C ARG A 86 13.81 -15.45 14.74
N VAL A 87 12.89 -15.36 15.70
CA VAL A 87 12.83 -14.25 16.66
C VAL A 87 14.14 -14.15 17.45
N LEU A 88 14.68 -15.27 17.93
CA LEU A 88 15.95 -15.27 18.65
C LEU A 88 17.12 -14.77 17.78
N SER A 89 17.16 -15.17 16.51
CA SER A 89 18.15 -14.72 15.53
C SER A 89 18.05 -13.22 15.29
N LEU A 90 16.83 -12.71 15.04
CA LEU A 90 16.55 -11.28 14.88
C LEU A 90 17.01 -10.49 16.11
N LEU A 91 16.66 -10.96 17.31
CA LEU A 91 17.10 -10.34 18.56
C LEU A 91 18.63 -10.35 18.74
N ARG A 92 19.32 -11.41 18.29
CA ARG A 92 20.80 -11.48 18.29
C ARG A 92 21.43 -10.55 17.26
N GLY A 93 20.75 -10.30 16.13
CA GLY A 93 21.18 -9.41 15.05
C GLY A 93 21.17 -7.92 15.43
N LEU A 94 20.38 -7.55 16.45
CA LEU A 94 20.26 -6.18 16.93
C LEU A 94 21.60 -5.59 17.43
N PRO A 95 21.81 -4.27 17.31
CA PRO A 95 22.93 -3.58 17.93
C PRO A 95 23.03 -3.82 19.44
N LYS A 96 24.26 -3.72 19.96
CA LYS A 96 24.59 -4.02 21.37
C LYS A 96 23.73 -3.23 22.37
N GLU A 97 23.37 -2.00 22.03
CA GLU A 97 22.55 -1.12 22.89
C GLU A 97 21.15 -1.67 23.14
N TYR A 98 20.49 -2.24 22.12
CA TYR A 98 19.16 -2.85 22.25
C TYR A 98 19.25 -4.22 22.89
N ARG A 99 20.21 -5.05 22.46
CA ARG A 99 20.38 -6.43 23.00
C ARG A 99 20.56 -6.47 24.50
N LYS A 100 21.31 -5.52 25.09
CA LYS A 100 21.51 -5.46 26.54
C LYS A 100 20.20 -5.29 27.32
N ARG A 101 19.23 -4.58 26.75
CA ARG A 101 17.92 -4.31 27.36
C ARG A 101 16.94 -5.48 27.26
N LEU A 102 17.26 -6.46 26.42
CA LEU A 102 16.43 -7.64 26.12
C LEU A 102 17.04 -8.94 26.68
N GLN A 103 18.08 -8.86 27.51
CA GLN A 103 18.66 -10.06 28.12
C GLN A 103 17.74 -10.58 29.24
N PRO A 104 17.58 -11.91 29.38
CA PRO A 104 18.14 -12.98 28.55
C PRO A 104 17.38 -13.17 27.22
N LEU A 105 18.09 -13.15 26.07
CA LEU A 105 17.44 -13.15 24.75
C LEU A 105 16.55 -14.38 24.50
N ALA A 106 16.94 -15.56 25.02
CA ALA A 106 16.14 -16.78 24.87
C ALA A 106 14.76 -16.63 25.52
N GLN A 107 14.70 -16.11 26.74
CA GLN A 107 13.44 -15.87 27.45
C GLN A 107 12.61 -14.79 26.78
N THR A 108 13.26 -13.74 26.27
CA THR A 108 12.57 -12.70 25.49
C THR A 108 11.99 -13.23 24.19
N ALA A 109 12.70 -14.13 23.48
CA ALA A 109 12.19 -14.77 22.27
C ALA A 109 10.99 -15.68 22.56
N GLU A 110 11.07 -16.51 23.61
CA GLU A 110 9.94 -17.34 24.06
C GLU A 110 8.72 -16.50 24.45
N TYR A 111 8.94 -15.41 25.20
CA TYR A 111 7.89 -14.47 25.53
C TYR A 111 7.28 -13.84 24.27
N ALA A 112 8.11 -13.45 23.31
CA ALA A 112 7.64 -12.85 22.08
C ALA A 112 6.76 -13.80 21.28
N VAL A 113 7.22 -15.03 20.99
CA VAL A 113 6.43 -16.01 20.22
C VAL A 113 5.07 -16.31 20.85
N LYS A 114 5.00 -16.36 22.19
CA LYS A 114 3.73 -16.57 22.93
C LYS A 114 2.74 -15.41 22.83
N ASN A 115 3.21 -14.20 22.53
CA ASN A 115 2.39 -12.98 22.55
C ASN A 115 2.33 -12.27 21.18
N LEU A 116 2.99 -12.82 20.16
CA LEU A 116 2.90 -12.33 18.79
C LEU A 116 1.53 -12.67 18.22
N ASP A 117 0.94 -11.69 17.56
CA ASP A 117 -0.31 -11.84 16.83
C ASP A 117 0.00 -11.96 15.33
N ALA A 118 -0.28 -13.13 14.76
CA ALA A 118 -0.08 -13.37 13.33
C ALA A 118 -0.97 -12.48 12.44
N SER A 119 -2.05 -11.91 12.99
CA SER A 119 -2.88 -10.94 12.27
C SER A 119 -2.26 -9.54 12.17
N ALA A 120 -1.18 -9.27 12.92
CA ALA A 120 -0.49 -7.98 12.94
C ALA A 120 0.40 -7.72 11.69
N GLY A 121 0.37 -8.62 10.69
CA GLY A 121 1.09 -8.44 9.43
C GLY A 121 2.46 -9.13 9.45
N LEU A 122 3.52 -8.43 9.03
CA LEU A 122 4.87 -9.01 8.95
C LEU A 122 5.49 -9.25 10.34
N LEU A 123 6.40 -10.23 10.45
CA LEU A 123 6.99 -10.62 11.74
C LEU A 123 7.78 -9.50 12.42
N ILE A 124 8.64 -8.79 11.66
CA ILE A 124 9.50 -7.75 12.23
C ILE A 124 8.68 -6.59 12.81
N PRO A 125 7.70 -5.99 12.10
CA PRO A 125 6.81 -4.97 12.67
C PRO A 125 6.04 -5.46 13.90
N ALA A 126 5.50 -6.69 13.87
CA ALA A 126 4.77 -7.28 14.99
C ALA A 126 5.68 -7.44 16.23
N LEU A 127 6.90 -7.94 16.02
CA LEU A 127 7.90 -8.08 17.08
C LEU A 127 8.32 -6.72 17.65
N ALA A 128 8.66 -5.75 16.81
CA ALA A 128 9.04 -4.41 17.25
C ALA A 128 7.92 -3.73 18.04
N GLY A 129 6.67 -3.85 17.59
CA GLY A 129 5.48 -3.37 18.29
C GLY A 129 5.35 -3.99 19.68
N LEU A 130 5.47 -5.32 19.77
CA LEU A 130 5.41 -6.05 21.03
C LEU A 130 6.53 -5.64 22.01
N LEU A 131 7.78 -5.54 21.53
CA LEU A 131 8.92 -5.13 22.35
C LEU A 131 8.75 -3.70 22.88
N ARG A 132 8.22 -2.79 22.06
CA ARG A 132 7.92 -1.42 22.47
C ARG A 132 6.80 -1.36 23.51
N GLU A 133 5.71 -2.07 23.29
CA GLU A 133 4.54 -2.00 24.17
C GLU A 133 4.79 -2.70 25.52
N LYS A 134 5.28 -3.94 25.48
CA LYS A 134 5.40 -4.80 26.66
C LYS A 134 6.73 -4.65 27.38
N LEU A 135 7.83 -4.46 26.65
CA LEU A 135 9.19 -4.39 27.22
C LEU A 135 9.77 -2.98 27.24
N LYS A 136 9.05 -1.98 26.71
CA LYS A 136 9.47 -0.57 26.64
C LYS A 136 10.81 -0.37 25.91
N VAL A 137 11.14 -1.27 24.98
CA VAL A 137 12.32 -1.18 24.12
C VAL A 137 11.86 -0.79 22.73
N ASP A 138 12.07 0.48 22.38
CA ASP A 138 11.74 1.01 21.05
C ASP A 138 12.93 0.84 20.11
N ILE A 139 12.73 0.13 19.01
CA ILE A 139 13.78 -0.25 18.05
C ILE A 139 13.38 0.29 16.67
N PRO A 140 14.14 1.23 16.09
CA PRO A 140 13.81 1.79 14.77
C PRO A 140 13.81 0.74 13.68
N SER A 141 12.93 0.91 12.67
CA SER A 141 12.85 0.00 11.52
C SER A 141 14.17 -0.11 10.76
N SER A 142 14.92 0.99 10.66
CA SER A 142 16.26 1.05 10.05
C SER A 142 17.34 0.21 10.74
N VAL A 143 17.09 -0.25 11.97
CA VAL A 143 18.03 -1.08 12.76
C VAL A 143 17.84 -2.57 12.49
N TRP A 144 16.66 -2.97 12.03
CA TRP A 144 16.40 -4.34 11.62
C TRP A 144 17.10 -4.60 10.30
N SER A 145 17.93 -5.64 10.26
CA SER A 145 18.72 -6.00 9.10
C SER A 145 18.33 -7.41 8.68
N ASP A 146 17.76 -7.53 7.48
CA ASP A 146 17.37 -8.82 6.90
C ASP A 146 18.59 -9.67 6.54
N ASP A 147 19.74 -9.04 6.27
CA ASP A 147 21.00 -9.70 5.85
C ASP A 147 21.65 -10.61 6.90
N LYS A 148 21.07 -10.72 8.10
CA LYS A 148 21.66 -11.50 9.21
C LYS A 148 20.87 -12.73 9.60
N GLU A 149 19.69 -12.95 9.03
CA GLU A 149 18.92 -14.15 9.33
C GLU A 149 19.52 -15.36 8.59
N PRO A 150 19.88 -16.46 9.29
CA PRO A 150 20.34 -17.68 8.65
C PRO A 150 19.33 -18.22 7.63
N ASP A 151 19.81 -18.65 6.48
CA ASP A 151 18.96 -19.12 5.37
C ASP A 151 18.00 -20.26 5.75
N HIS A 152 18.42 -21.18 6.62
CA HIS A 152 17.57 -22.30 7.07
C HIS A 152 16.38 -21.88 7.93
N LEU A 153 16.39 -20.65 8.46
CA LEU A 153 15.27 -20.07 9.21
C LEU A 153 14.31 -19.30 8.31
N ARG A 154 14.70 -19.02 7.06
CA ARG A 154 13.87 -18.34 6.07
C ARG A 154 13.19 -19.37 5.19
N LEU A 155 11.89 -19.20 4.97
CA LEU A 155 11.12 -20.08 4.09
C LEU A 155 11.67 -19.99 2.66
N ARG A 156 12.07 -21.12 2.09
CA ARG A 156 12.41 -21.25 0.67
C ARG A 156 11.15 -21.58 -0.12
N PHE A 157 10.97 -20.97 -1.27
CA PHE A 157 9.93 -21.29 -2.22
C PHE A 157 10.54 -22.06 -3.39
N SER A 158 9.88 -23.13 -3.80
CA SER A 158 10.22 -23.94 -4.96
C SER A 158 9.06 -23.88 -5.92
N VAL A 159 9.25 -23.15 -7.02
CA VAL A 159 8.27 -23.00 -8.09
C VAL A 159 8.29 -24.27 -8.91
N VAL A 160 7.20 -25.04 -8.85
CA VAL A 160 7.08 -26.32 -9.54
C VAL A 160 6.18 -26.20 -10.75
N ASP A 161 6.52 -26.95 -11.80
CA ASP A 161 5.65 -27.14 -12.95
C ASP A 161 4.56 -28.19 -12.70
N LYS A 162 3.75 -28.43 -13.73
CA LYS A 162 2.66 -29.43 -13.72
C LYS A 162 3.12 -30.87 -13.45
N ASP A 163 4.38 -31.18 -13.72
CA ASP A 163 4.95 -32.52 -13.54
C ASP A 163 5.67 -32.61 -12.17
N GLY A 164 5.64 -31.54 -11.37
CA GLY A 164 6.26 -31.45 -10.05
C GLY A 164 7.76 -31.10 -10.09
N SER A 165 8.30 -30.76 -11.27
CA SER A 165 9.71 -30.41 -11.44
C SER A 165 9.96 -28.97 -11.03
N GLU A 166 11.05 -28.72 -10.28
CA GLU A 166 11.45 -27.37 -9.86
C GLU A 166 11.95 -26.57 -11.07
N LYS A 167 11.27 -25.46 -11.40
CA LYS A 167 11.68 -24.52 -12.44
C LYS A 167 12.61 -23.44 -11.89
N ALA A 168 12.27 -22.94 -10.70
CA ALA A 168 13.00 -21.90 -10.01
C ALA A 168 12.76 -22.01 -8.52
N ALA A 169 13.67 -21.44 -7.73
CA ALA A 169 13.53 -21.42 -6.30
C ALA A 169 14.33 -20.30 -5.66
N GLY A 170 13.93 -19.90 -4.46
CA GLY A 170 14.57 -18.82 -3.73
C GLY A 170 13.84 -18.49 -2.43
N ARG A 171 14.39 -17.57 -1.65
CA ARG A 171 13.82 -17.12 -0.36
C ARG A 171 13.19 -15.72 -0.45
N ASP A 172 13.21 -15.13 -1.64
CA ASP A 172 12.54 -13.86 -1.95
C ASP A 172 11.31 -14.17 -2.82
N LEU A 173 10.14 -14.22 -2.17
CA LEU A 173 8.87 -14.48 -2.85
C LEU A 173 8.56 -13.39 -3.89
N THR A 174 8.87 -12.13 -3.59
CA THR A 174 8.59 -11.01 -4.49
C THR A 174 9.46 -11.07 -5.75
N TYR A 175 10.73 -11.47 -5.61
CA TYR A 175 11.60 -11.73 -6.74
C TYR A 175 11.06 -12.88 -7.61
N LEU A 176 10.64 -13.99 -7.01
CA LEU A 176 10.08 -15.13 -7.74
C LEU A 176 8.78 -14.75 -8.45
N GLN A 177 7.87 -14.03 -7.78
CA GLN A 177 6.62 -13.53 -8.36
C GLN A 177 6.87 -12.63 -9.58
N LYS A 178 7.93 -11.82 -9.56
CA LYS A 178 8.28 -10.92 -10.67
C LYS A 178 8.97 -11.62 -11.84
N ASN A 179 9.86 -12.57 -11.58
CA ASN A 179 10.76 -13.13 -12.60
C ASN A 179 10.33 -14.50 -13.13
N GLU A 180 9.69 -15.31 -12.29
CA GLU A 180 9.36 -16.70 -12.61
C GLU A 180 7.90 -16.88 -13.03
N TYR A 181 7.08 -15.85 -12.83
CA TYR A 181 5.74 -15.83 -13.38
C TYR A 181 5.80 -15.77 -14.92
N THR A 182 5.55 -16.91 -15.55
CA THR A 182 5.60 -16.99 -17.01
C THR A 182 4.31 -16.43 -17.61
N GLU A 183 4.43 -15.33 -18.36
CA GLU A 183 3.31 -14.61 -19.00
C GLU A 183 2.53 -15.42 -20.06
N LYS A 184 2.95 -16.64 -20.40
CA LYS A 184 2.28 -17.43 -21.44
C LYS A 184 0.91 -17.89 -20.94
N ASN A 185 -0.14 -17.52 -21.69
CA ASN A 185 -1.48 -18.04 -21.43
C ASN A 185 -1.45 -19.56 -21.56
N SER A 186 -1.89 -20.24 -20.50
CA SER A 186 -2.12 -21.68 -20.58
C SER A 186 -3.31 -21.95 -21.48
N ARG A 187 -3.36 -23.13 -22.11
CA ARG A 187 -4.53 -23.55 -22.88
C ARG A 187 -5.81 -23.53 -22.04
N ALA A 188 -5.70 -23.85 -20.75
CA ALA A 188 -6.80 -23.75 -19.80
C ALA A 188 -7.29 -22.31 -19.61
N PHE A 189 -6.35 -21.34 -19.54
CA PHE A 189 -6.69 -19.91 -19.50
C PHE A 189 -7.40 -19.46 -20.79
N ASP A 190 -6.90 -19.84 -21.96
CA ASP A 190 -7.53 -19.49 -23.25
C ASP A 190 -8.94 -20.07 -23.38
N LEU A 191 -9.17 -21.30 -22.91
CA LEU A 191 -10.49 -21.92 -22.86
C LEU A 191 -11.43 -21.18 -21.90
N ALA A 192 -10.94 -20.82 -20.71
CA ALA A 192 -11.71 -20.03 -19.76
C ALA A 192 -12.06 -18.65 -20.33
N CYS A 193 -11.14 -17.99 -21.03
CA CYS A 193 -11.42 -16.72 -21.69
C CYS A 193 -12.57 -16.84 -22.70
N ARG A 194 -12.57 -17.90 -23.53
CA ARG A 194 -13.67 -18.16 -24.49
C ARG A 194 -15.02 -18.41 -23.83
N GLN A 195 -15.02 -19.01 -22.64
CA GLN A 195 -16.23 -19.34 -21.90
C GLN A 195 -16.80 -18.13 -21.14
N TRP A 196 -15.93 -17.33 -20.53
CA TRP A 196 -16.33 -16.29 -19.58
C TRP A 196 -16.33 -14.88 -20.15
N GLU A 197 -15.44 -14.57 -21.09
CA GLU A 197 -15.28 -13.20 -21.54
C GLU A 197 -16.45 -12.75 -22.40
N LYS A 198 -16.91 -11.53 -22.13
CA LYS A 198 -18.00 -10.88 -22.84
C LYS A 198 -17.57 -9.46 -23.15
N SER A 199 -18.01 -8.92 -24.28
CA SER A 199 -17.65 -7.56 -24.68
C SER A 199 -18.90 -6.71 -24.88
N LYS A 200 -18.73 -5.39 -24.83
CA LYS A 200 -19.78 -4.42 -25.17
C LYS A 200 -21.04 -4.51 -24.30
N LEU A 201 -20.87 -4.91 -23.04
CA LEU A 201 -21.95 -4.97 -22.06
C LEU A 201 -22.45 -3.56 -21.77
N LYS A 202 -23.79 -3.40 -21.74
CA LYS A 202 -24.47 -2.13 -21.44
C LYS A 202 -25.23 -2.16 -20.12
N GLU A 203 -25.43 -3.35 -19.58
CA GLU A 203 -26.18 -3.63 -18.37
C GLU A 203 -25.63 -4.90 -17.70
N TRP A 204 -26.05 -5.15 -16.46
CA TRP A 204 -25.64 -6.34 -15.72
C TRP A 204 -26.48 -7.55 -16.16
N ASN A 205 -26.06 -8.26 -17.22
CA ASN A 205 -26.79 -9.41 -17.78
C ASN A 205 -25.92 -10.67 -17.95
N PHE A 206 -24.87 -10.78 -17.14
CA PHE A 206 -23.86 -11.84 -17.24
C PHE A 206 -23.81 -12.75 -16.01
N GLY A 207 -24.76 -12.60 -15.08
CA GLY A 207 -24.82 -13.37 -13.83
C GLY A 207 -23.88 -12.82 -12.76
N ASP A 208 -23.81 -13.53 -11.64
CA ASP A 208 -22.92 -13.19 -10.53
C ASP A 208 -21.48 -13.63 -10.85
N LEU A 209 -20.51 -12.78 -10.54
CA LEU A 209 -19.10 -13.03 -10.82
C LEU A 209 -18.42 -13.68 -9.61
N PRO A 210 -17.90 -14.91 -9.72
CA PRO A 210 -17.16 -15.54 -8.64
C PRO A 210 -15.86 -14.78 -8.38
N GLU A 211 -15.32 -14.81 -7.16
CA GLU A 211 -14.03 -14.19 -6.82
C GLU A 211 -12.87 -14.80 -7.63
N ILE A 212 -12.93 -16.09 -7.89
CA ILE A 212 -11.89 -16.87 -8.56
C ILE A 212 -12.55 -17.92 -9.46
N ILE A 213 -11.93 -18.21 -10.59
CA ILE A 213 -12.25 -19.33 -11.49
C ILE A 213 -11.07 -20.29 -11.48
N ASP A 214 -11.33 -21.55 -11.16
CA ASP A 214 -10.33 -22.61 -11.31
C ASP A 214 -10.18 -22.99 -12.78
N LEU A 215 -8.95 -22.92 -13.28
CA LEU A 215 -8.57 -23.36 -14.60
C LEU A 215 -8.20 -24.83 -14.52
N THR A 216 -8.87 -25.68 -15.29
CA THR A 216 -8.60 -27.12 -15.32
C THR A 216 -8.34 -27.60 -16.75
N GLU A 217 -7.46 -28.59 -16.90
CA GLU A 217 -7.23 -29.29 -18.16
C GLU A 217 -7.23 -30.80 -17.89
N LYS A 218 -8.11 -31.54 -18.58
CA LYS A 218 -8.29 -33.00 -18.39
C LYS A 218 -8.49 -33.41 -16.92
N GLY A 219 -9.19 -32.58 -16.14
CA GLY A 219 -9.44 -32.82 -14.71
C GLY A 219 -8.29 -32.45 -13.77
N SER A 220 -7.13 -32.02 -14.30
CA SER A 220 -6.02 -31.51 -13.50
C SER A 220 -6.12 -30.00 -13.33
N PHE A 221 -5.73 -29.50 -12.16
CA PHE A 221 -5.70 -28.08 -11.85
C PHE A 221 -4.52 -27.39 -12.56
N MET A 222 -4.83 -26.36 -13.36
CA MET A 222 -3.89 -25.63 -14.21
C MET A 222 -3.71 -24.17 -13.81
N GLY A 223 -4.44 -23.68 -12.79
CA GLY A 223 -4.24 -22.35 -12.23
C GLY A 223 -5.55 -21.67 -11.94
N CYS A 224 -5.49 -20.36 -11.71
CA CYS A 224 -6.68 -19.56 -11.50
C CYS A 224 -6.75 -18.36 -12.42
N ALA A 225 -7.98 -17.93 -12.64
CA ALA A 225 -8.31 -16.69 -13.32
C ALA A 225 -9.27 -15.88 -12.46
N TYR A 226 -9.14 -14.57 -12.56
CA TYR A 226 -9.89 -13.61 -11.78
C TYR A 226 -10.80 -12.82 -12.73
N PRO A 227 -12.13 -13.10 -12.75
CA PRO A 227 -13.02 -12.38 -13.63
C PRO A 227 -13.23 -10.95 -13.14
N ALA A 228 -13.14 -9.99 -14.05
CA ALA A 228 -13.31 -8.58 -13.75
C ALA A 228 -13.93 -7.84 -14.91
N LEU A 229 -14.56 -6.71 -14.59
CA LEU A 229 -15.07 -5.79 -15.59
C LEU A 229 -13.92 -4.86 -15.99
N LYS A 230 -13.96 -4.32 -17.20
CA LYS A 230 -13.07 -3.24 -17.62
C LYS A 230 -13.81 -2.26 -18.54
N PRO A 231 -13.48 -0.96 -18.52
CA PRO A 231 -13.99 -0.03 -19.51
C PRO A 231 -13.66 -0.51 -20.93
N GLY A 232 -14.68 -0.59 -21.80
CA GLY A 232 -14.54 -0.95 -23.21
C GLY A 232 -14.74 0.26 -24.11
N THR A 233 -14.37 0.14 -25.39
CA THR A 233 -14.61 1.21 -26.39
C THR A 233 -16.10 1.46 -26.61
N ASP A 234 -16.91 0.41 -26.53
CA ASP A 234 -18.36 0.44 -26.70
C ASP A 234 -19.08 -0.26 -25.54
N GLY A 235 -18.91 0.25 -24.31
CA GLY A 235 -19.56 -0.27 -23.11
C GLY A 235 -18.55 -0.77 -22.09
N VAL A 236 -18.83 -1.93 -21.50
CA VAL A 236 -17.96 -2.60 -20.54
C VAL A 236 -17.66 -4.02 -21.02
N ASP A 237 -16.44 -4.48 -20.80
CA ASP A 237 -16.04 -5.85 -21.12
C ASP A 237 -15.83 -6.64 -19.84
N LEU A 238 -16.25 -7.91 -19.83
CA LEU A 238 -15.87 -8.90 -18.83
C LEU A 238 -14.62 -9.63 -19.33
N ARG A 239 -13.53 -9.55 -18.58
CA ARG A 239 -12.23 -10.16 -18.89
C ARG A 239 -11.72 -11.03 -17.75
N LEU A 240 -10.86 -11.97 -18.09
CA LEU A 240 -10.13 -12.75 -17.10
C LEU A 240 -8.74 -12.15 -16.89
N TYR A 241 -8.34 -12.07 -15.63
CA TYR A 241 -7.04 -11.60 -15.20
C TYR A 241 -6.28 -12.71 -14.50
N LYS A 242 -4.96 -12.56 -14.46
CA LYS A 242 -4.04 -13.53 -13.87
C LYS A 242 -3.77 -13.29 -12.39
N THR A 243 -3.95 -12.05 -11.95
CA THR A 243 -3.78 -11.65 -10.56
C THR A 243 -5.06 -11.06 -10.00
N ARG A 244 -5.27 -11.25 -8.70
CA ARG A 244 -6.41 -10.66 -7.98
C ARG A 244 -6.35 -9.14 -7.97
N GLU A 245 -5.16 -8.57 -7.86
CA GLU A 245 -4.95 -7.12 -7.78
C GLU A 245 -5.36 -6.42 -9.07
N GLU A 246 -4.83 -6.87 -10.22
CA GLU A 246 -5.21 -6.34 -11.54
C GLU A 246 -6.71 -6.46 -11.78
N ALA A 247 -7.28 -7.63 -11.44
CA ALA A 247 -8.72 -7.87 -11.57
C ALA A 247 -9.53 -6.89 -10.72
N THR A 248 -9.13 -6.68 -9.46
CA THR A 248 -9.87 -5.81 -8.53
C THR A 248 -9.83 -4.35 -8.98
N ASN A 249 -8.65 -3.87 -9.41
CA ASN A 249 -8.49 -2.49 -9.88
C ASN A 249 -9.30 -2.27 -11.16
N SER A 250 -9.14 -3.13 -12.16
CA SER A 250 -9.92 -3.07 -13.39
C SER A 250 -11.42 -3.18 -13.12
N HIS A 251 -11.84 -4.08 -12.24
CA HIS A 251 -13.25 -4.32 -11.96
C HIS A 251 -13.95 -3.09 -11.40
N LYS A 252 -13.32 -2.36 -10.48
CA LYS A 252 -13.87 -1.09 -9.97
C LYS A 252 -14.08 -0.07 -11.09
N GLU A 253 -13.11 0.07 -12.00
CA GLU A 253 -13.23 0.93 -13.18
C GLU A 253 -14.35 0.47 -14.12
N GLY A 254 -14.47 -0.84 -14.35
CA GLY A 254 -15.51 -1.44 -15.18
C GLY A 254 -16.91 -1.26 -14.59
N VAL A 255 -17.08 -1.44 -13.28
CA VAL A 255 -18.34 -1.14 -12.57
C VAL A 255 -18.67 0.35 -12.68
N ALA A 256 -17.69 1.23 -12.52
CA ALA A 256 -17.89 2.68 -12.70
C ALA A 256 -18.34 3.03 -14.13
N ALA A 257 -17.73 2.41 -15.14
CA ALA A 257 -18.13 2.56 -16.53
C ALA A 257 -19.56 2.04 -16.78
N LEU A 258 -19.94 0.91 -16.17
CA LEU A 258 -21.29 0.37 -16.28
C LEU A 258 -22.33 1.30 -15.63
N TYR A 259 -22.00 1.88 -14.47
CA TYR A 259 -22.83 2.91 -13.84
C TYR A 259 -22.94 4.17 -14.70
N CYS A 260 -21.89 4.57 -15.41
CA CYS A 260 -21.97 5.70 -16.35
C CYS A 260 -22.98 5.45 -17.48
N ILE A 261 -23.14 4.20 -17.93
CA ILE A 261 -24.16 3.80 -18.90
C ILE A 261 -25.54 3.80 -18.25
N HIS A 262 -25.66 3.17 -17.07
CA HIS A 262 -26.91 3.07 -16.32
C HIS A 262 -27.50 4.43 -15.93
N PHE A 263 -26.65 5.37 -15.51
CA PHE A 263 -27.01 6.73 -15.06
C PHE A 263 -26.82 7.79 -16.15
N LYS A 264 -26.94 7.44 -17.43
CA LYS A 264 -26.70 8.37 -18.55
C LYS A 264 -27.52 9.66 -18.45
N ARG A 265 -28.76 9.58 -17.96
CA ARG A 265 -29.65 10.74 -17.79
C ARG A 265 -29.18 11.60 -16.61
N GLU A 266 -28.97 10.99 -15.46
CA GLU A 266 -28.54 11.65 -14.23
C GLU A 266 -27.18 12.34 -14.42
N LEU A 267 -26.25 11.71 -15.15
CA LEU A 267 -24.96 12.32 -15.50
C LEU A 267 -25.10 13.51 -16.47
N LYS A 268 -26.12 13.52 -17.34
CA LYS A 268 -26.42 14.68 -18.20
C LYS A 268 -26.90 15.87 -17.36
N ASP A 269 -27.73 15.62 -16.36
CA ASP A 269 -28.24 16.65 -15.47
C ASP A 269 -27.12 17.14 -14.52
N LEU A 270 -26.30 16.23 -14.00
CA LEU A 270 -25.10 16.55 -13.23
C LEU A 270 -24.15 17.45 -14.02
N LYS A 271 -23.85 17.14 -15.29
CA LYS A 271 -22.99 17.99 -16.13
C LYS A 271 -23.46 19.44 -16.23
N LYS A 272 -24.78 19.68 -16.20
CA LYS A 272 -25.34 21.04 -16.18
C LYS A 272 -25.18 21.69 -14.81
N ALA A 273 -25.37 20.92 -13.74
CA ALA A 273 -25.19 21.40 -12.37
C ALA A 273 -23.72 21.67 -12.02
N LEU A 274 -22.77 21.01 -12.71
CA LEU A 274 -21.33 21.21 -12.57
C LEU A 274 -20.79 22.40 -13.38
N ILE A 275 -21.63 23.10 -14.15
CA ILE A 275 -21.20 24.33 -14.82
C ILE A 275 -20.84 25.34 -13.73
N LEU A 276 -19.57 25.78 -13.71
CA LEU A 276 -19.10 26.68 -12.67
C LEU A 276 -19.81 28.04 -12.80
N PRO A 277 -20.36 28.60 -11.70
CA PRO A 277 -20.86 29.96 -11.68
C PRO A 277 -19.70 30.98 -11.61
N GLU A 278 -19.97 32.24 -11.93
CA GLU A 278 -19.05 33.32 -11.50
C GLU A 278 -19.11 33.47 -9.97
N PRO A 279 -17.99 33.77 -9.29
CA PRO A 279 -16.65 34.05 -9.83
C PRO A 279 -15.74 32.82 -10.05
N LEU A 280 -16.20 31.59 -9.77
CA LEU A 280 -15.37 30.38 -9.85
C LEU A 280 -14.80 30.13 -11.25
N ARG A 281 -15.56 30.51 -12.30
CA ARG A 281 -15.09 30.46 -13.69
C ARG A 281 -13.78 31.20 -13.88
N THR A 282 -13.68 32.42 -13.35
CA THR A 282 -12.46 33.24 -13.40
C THR A 282 -11.32 32.63 -12.59
N TRP A 283 -11.64 31.91 -11.51
CA TRP A 283 -10.63 31.31 -10.64
C TRP A 283 -10.08 29.97 -11.16
N ALA A 284 -10.81 29.30 -12.06
CA ALA A 284 -10.41 28.01 -12.64
C ALA A 284 -9.21 28.09 -13.60
N ASP A 285 -8.79 29.28 -14.03
CA ASP A 285 -7.66 29.47 -14.96
C ASP A 285 -6.34 28.90 -14.41
N GLY A 286 -6.16 28.85 -13.09
CA GLY A 286 -4.99 28.21 -12.45
C GLY A 286 -4.95 26.68 -12.57
N PHE A 287 -6.00 26.05 -13.09
CA PHE A 287 -6.22 24.60 -13.06
C PHE A 287 -6.52 24.05 -14.45
N ASN A 288 -5.71 24.43 -15.44
CA ASN A 288 -5.91 24.11 -16.86
C ASN A 288 -7.22 24.67 -17.47
N GLY A 289 -7.89 25.58 -16.76
CA GLY A 289 -9.08 26.28 -17.22
C GLY A 289 -10.41 25.61 -16.84
N ILE A 290 -11.50 26.36 -17.08
CA ILE A 290 -12.86 26.03 -16.65
C ILE A 290 -13.30 24.61 -17.07
N ARG A 291 -13.06 24.25 -18.34
CA ARG A 291 -13.51 22.95 -18.88
C ARG A 291 -12.80 21.77 -18.23
N ASP A 292 -11.54 21.93 -17.84
CA ASP A 292 -10.80 20.88 -17.17
C ASP A 292 -11.32 20.72 -15.73
N MET A 293 -11.56 21.82 -15.01
CA MET A 293 -12.16 21.78 -13.67
C MET A 293 -13.55 21.13 -13.66
N GLU A 294 -14.45 21.50 -14.58
CA GLU A 294 -15.79 20.90 -14.72
C GLU A 294 -15.70 19.40 -15.04
N LYS A 295 -14.72 18.99 -15.87
CA LYS A 295 -14.44 17.58 -16.17
C LYS A 295 -13.92 16.85 -14.93
N GLN A 296 -12.97 17.43 -14.20
CA GLN A 296 -12.40 16.81 -13.00
C GLN A 296 -13.45 16.61 -11.90
N LEU A 297 -14.33 17.59 -11.67
CA LEU A 297 -15.48 17.45 -10.77
C LEU A 297 -16.37 16.27 -11.19
N LEU A 298 -16.69 16.16 -12.48
CA LEU A 298 -17.49 15.04 -12.98
C LEU A 298 -16.78 13.68 -12.76
N GLU A 299 -15.50 13.59 -13.08
CA GLU A 299 -14.73 12.36 -12.87
C GLU A 299 -14.62 12.00 -11.38
N LYS A 300 -14.47 13.00 -10.50
CA LYS A 300 -14.46 12.80 -9.05
C LYS A 300 -15.77 12.20 -8.53
N VAL A 301 -16.93 12.70 -8.97
CA VAL A 301 -18.24 12.08 -8.65
C VAL A 301 -18.26 10.61 -9.06
N LYS A 302 -17.79 10.29 -10.27
CA LYS A 302 -17.81 8.90 -10.76
C LYS A 302 -16.90 8.00 -9.94
N ILE A 303 -15.70 8.45 -9.61
CA ILE A 303 -14.76 7.66 -8.79
C ILE A 303 -15.39 7.41 -7.41
N ASP A 304 -15.85 8.46 -6.73
CA ASP A 304 -16.31 8.36 -5.34
C ASP A 304 -17.61 7.58 -5.21
N LEU A 305 -18.53 7.72 -6.16
CA LEU A 305 -19.85 7.08 -6.09
C LEU A 305 -19.94 5.77 -6.85
N PHE A 306 -19.12 5.53 -7.88
CA PHE A 306 -19.30 4.38 -8.78
C PHE A 306 -18.17 3.34 -8.76
N ALA A 307 -16.95 3.68 -8.32
CA ALA A 307 -15.79 2.76 -8.37
C ALA A 307 -15.78 1.76 -7.20
N VAL A 308 -16.81 0.92 -7.12
CA VAL A 308 -17.04 -0.05 -6.04
C VAL A 308 -16.82 -1.49 -6.53
N ASN A 309 -16.33 -2.37 -5.65
CA ASN A 309 -16.11 -3.80 -5.95
C ASN A 309 -17.42 -4.59 -5.78
N ILE A 310 -18.37 -4.41 -6.70
CA ILE A 310 -19.66 -5.10 -6.71
C ILE A 310 -19.62 -6.25 -7.72
N ARG A 311 -19.80 -7.47 -7.23
CA ARG A 311 -19.69 -8.70 -8.05
C ARG A 311 -21.02 -9.41 -8.35
N THR A 312 -22.14 -8.92 -7.80
CA THR A 312 -23.45 -9.56 -7.99
C THR A 312 -24.49 -8.58 -8.52
N GLU A 313 -25.44 -9.11 -9.30
CA GLU A 313 -26.52 -8.32 -9.91
C GLU A 313 -27.36 -7.61 -8.85
N GLY A 314 -27.75 -8.33 -7.81
CA GLY A 314 -28.56 -7.80 -6.71
C GLY A 314 -27.87 -6.64 -5.99
N ARG A 315 -26.56 -6.74 -5.73
CA ARG A 315 -25.79 -5.66 -5.10
C ARG A 315 -25.64 -4.46 -6.04
N PHE A 316 -25.47 -4.67 -7.35
CA PHE A 316 -25.39 -3.61 -8.34
C PHE A 316 -26.65 -2.75 -8.35
N HIS A 317 -27.82 -3.38 -8.41
CA HIS A 317 -29.10 -2.67 -8.42
C HIS A 317 -29.48 -2.07 -7.06
N PHE A 318 -29.15 -2.74 -5.96
CA PHE A 318 -29.33 -2.17 -4.62
C PHE A 318 -28.51 -0.89 -4.45
N HIS A 319 -27.22 -0.94 -4.75
CA HIS A 319 -26.34 0.21 -4.68
C HIS A 319 -26.76 1.32 -5.66
N ALA A 320 -27.22 0.97 -6.86
CA ALA A 320 -27.76 1.93 -7.82
C ALA A 320 -28.90 2.77 -7.23
N LYS A 321 -29.85 2.13 -6.53
CA LYS A 321 -30.98 2.84 -5.89
C LYS A 321 -30.49 3.82 -4.83
N THR A 322 -29.48 3.46 -4.05
CA THR A 322 -28.91 4.32 -3.00
C THR A 322 -28.14 5.51 -3.58
N VAL A 323 -27.31 5.27 -4.60
CA VAL A 323 -26.43 6.31 -5.18
C VAL A 323 -27.20 7.27 -6.08
N LYS A 324 -28.24 6.81 -6.78
CA LYS A 324 -29.01 7.65 -7.74
C LYS A 324 -29.40 9.02 -7.16
N ASN A 325 -29.89 9.05 -5.93
CA ASN A 325 -30.36 10.27 -5.29
C ASN A 325 -29.22 11.16 -4.75
N LYS A 326 -27.98 10.65 -4.72
CA LYS A 326 -26.79 11.37 -4.24
C LYS A 326 -26.00 12.03 -5.38
N ILE A 327 -26.12 11.54 -6.61
CA ILE A 327 -25.30 12.00 -7.76
C ILE A 327 -25.32 13.54 -7.90
N LEU A 328 -26.51 14.13 -7.87
CA LEU A 328 -26.67 15.57 -8.07
C LEU A 328 -26.19 16.38 -6.85
N SER A 329 -26.62 16.01 -5.64
CA SER A 329 -26.25 16.74 -4.42
C SER A 329 -24.76 16.67 -4.14
N TYR A 330 -24.14 15.50 -4.35
CA TYR A 330 -22.70 15.31 -4.19
C TYR A 330 -21.90 16.22 -5.13
N GLY A 331 -22.32 16.34 -6.40
CA GLY A 331 -21.68 17.27 -7.33
C GLY A 331 -21.78 18.74 -6.89
N GLN A 332 -22.92 19.16 -6.35
CA GLN A 332 -23.11 20.53 -5.84
C GLN A 332 -22.31 20.79 -4.55
N GLU A 333 -22.25 19.80 -3.66
CA GLU A 333 -21.43 19.83 -2.45
C GLU A 333 -19.95 20.01 -2.82
N MET A 334 -19.45 19.28 -3.82
CA MET A 334 -18.07 19.46 -4.29
C MET A 334 -17.80 20.87 -4.84
N ILE A 335 -18.73 21.51 -5.56
CA ILE A 335 -18.55 22.92 -5.99
C ILE A 335 -18.36 23.82 -4.77
N THR A 336 -19.17 23.61 -3.73
CA THR A 336 -19.10 24.37 -2.47
C THR A 336 -17.77 24.13 -1.76
N GLU A 337 -17.25 22.91 -1.81
CA GLU A 337 -15.97 22.52 -1.21
C GLU A 337 -14.77 23.11 -1.97
N VAL A 338 -14.80 23.16 -3.31
CA VAL A 338 -13.71 23.72 -4.11
C VAL A 338 -13.68 25.25 -4.16
N GLU A 339 -14.82 25.92 -3.95
CA GLU A 339 -14.90 27.38 -3.97
C GLU A 339 -13.81 28.08 -3.13
N PRO A 340 -13.63 27.78 -1.82
CA PRO A 340 -12.62 28.44 -1.01
C PRO A 340 -11.18 28.15 -1.47
N LEU A 341 -10.94 26.99 -2.08
CA LEU A 341 -9.63 26.60 -2.64
C LEU A 341 -9.29 27.45 -3.86
N LEU A 342 -10.21 27.49 -4.85
CA LEU A 342 -10.04 28.26 -6.08
C LEU A 342 -9.88 29.75 -5.77
N LYS A 343 -10.70 30.27 -4.85
CA LYS A 343 -10.63 31.66 -4.39
C LYS A 343 -9.26 31.99 -3.81
N ALA A 344 -8.78 31.20 -2.84
CA ALA A 344 -7.52 31.47 -2.16
C ALA A 344 -6.33 31.37 -3.12
N TYR A 345 -6.35 30.40 -4.06
CA TYR A 345 -5.32 30.28 -5.09
C TYR A 345 -5.33 31.50 -6.00
N HIS A 346 -6.50 31.89 -6.53
CA HIS A 346 -6.62 33.04 -7.43
C HIS A 346 -6.18 34.35 -6.76
N GLU A 347 -6.63 34.63 -5.54
CA GLU A 347 -6.26 35.84 -4.80
C GLU A 347 -4.74 35.91 -4.56
N THR A 348 -4.13 34.77 -4.19
CA THR A 348 -2.68 34.66 -3.97
C THR A 348 -1.92 34.83 -5.29
N ALA A 349 -2.36 34.16 -6.36
CA ALA A 349 -1.73 34.24 -7.68
C ALA A 349 -1.77 35.68 -8.22
N LYS A 350 -2.90 36.37 -8.05
CA LYS A 350 -3.07 37.77 -8.43
C LYS A 350 -2.13 38.70 -7.65
N ALA A 351 -1.98 38.49 -6.35
CA ALA A 351 -1.06 39.26 -5.50
C ALA A 351 0.40 39.05 -5.93
N VAL A 352 0.82 37.79 -6.15
CA VAL A 352 2.16 37.44 -6.63
C VAL A 352 2.42 38.05 -8.01
N SER A 353 1.51 37.92 -8.97
CA SER A 353 1.63 38.53 -10.31
C SER A 353 1.82 40.05 -10.24
N ARG A 354 1.10 40.73 -9.35
CA ARG A 354 1.28 42.18 -9.12
C ARG A 354 2.69 42.48 -8.61
N LEU A 355 3.20 41.73 -7.64
CA LEU A 355 4.55 41.90 -7.10
C LEU A 355 5.63 41.65 -8.16
N GLU A 356 5.43 40.67 -9.03
CA GLU A 356 6.35 40.38 -10.14
C GLU A 356 6.42 41.55 -11.12
N ILE A 357 5.28 42.17 -11.45
CA ILE A 357 5.22 43.35 -12.31
C ILE A 357 5.99 44.52 -11.69
N MET A 358 5.81 44.74 -10.39
CA MET A 358 6.52 45.80 -9.65
C MET A 358 8.03 45.54 -9.53
N ASN A 359 8.45 44.27 -9.53
CA ASN A 359 9.83 43.84 -9.33
C ASN A 359 10.49 43.28 -10.60
N ARG A 360 10.00 43.62 -11.79
CA ARG A 360 10.51 43.09 -13.08
C ARG A 360 12.02 43.23 -13.26
N ALA A 361 12.61 44.32 -12.76
CA ALA A 361 14.05 44.58 -12.85
C ALA A 361 14.87 43.93 -11.71
N ASN A 362 14.23 43.44 -10.64
CA ASN A 362 14.89 42.84 -9.48
C ASN A 362 14.98 41.32 -9.66
N THR A 363 16.14 40.80 -10.09
CA THR A 363 16.35 39.37 -10.32
C THR A 363 16.12 38.52 -9.08
N ALA A 364 16.68 38.90 -7.92
CA ALA A 364 16.48 38.17 -6.66
C ALA A 364 15.01 38.15 -6.24
N GLY A 365 14.30 39.28 -6.42
CA GLY A 365 12.86 39.36 -6.16
C GLY A 365 12.04 38.45 -7.08
N ARG A 366 12.40 38.35 -8.36
CA ARG A 366 11.75 37.43 -9.31
C ARG A 366 11.99 35.96 -8.93
N GLU A 367 13.20 35.60 -8.54
CA GLU A 367 13.53 34.24 -8.09
C GLU A 367 12.72 33.86 -6.85
N PHE A 368 12.63 34.77 -5.87
CA PHE A 368 11.80 34.58 -4.68
C PHE A 368 10.31 34.39 -5.03
N LEU A 369 9.74 35.25 -5.88
CA LEU A 369 8.32 35.14 -6.27
C LEU A 369 8.05 33.87 -7.10
N ASN A 370 9.01 33.42 -7.91
CA ASN A 370 8.92 32.14 -8.61
C ASN A 370 8.93 30.95 -7.65
N GLN A 371 9.71 30.99 -6.56
CA GLN A 371 9.65 29.97 -5.51
C GLN A 371 8.27 29.95 -4.83
N ILE A 372 7.68 31.12 -4.56
CA ILE A 372 6.31 31.19 -4.02
C ILE A 372 5.31 30.55 -4.99
N ARG A 373 5.42 30.75 -6.31
CA ARG A 373 4.56 30.06 -7.28
C ARG A 373 4.72 28.55 -7.22
N GLN A 374 5.94 28.05 -7.18
CA GLN A 374 6.21 26.60 -7.05
C GLN A 374 5.60 26.04 -5.75
N GLU A 375 5.67 26.78 -4.64
CA GLU A 375 5.02 26.39 -3.39
C GLU A 375 3.49 26.38 -3.51
N MET A 376 2.89 27.34 -4.22
CA MET A 376 1.45 27.35 -4.50
C MET A 376 1.02 26.13 -5.31
N ASP A 377 1.73 25.81 -6.40
CA ASP A 377 1.42 24.68 -7.27
C ASP A 377 1.62 23.34 -6.55
N ARG A 378 2.56 23.27 -5.61
CA ARG A 378 2.74 22.11 -4.72
C ARG A 378 1.58 21.97 -3.73
N LEU A 379 1.10 23.07 -3.16
CA LEU A 379 -0.01 23.05 -2.20
C LEU A 379 -1.33 22.66 -2.86
N LEU A 380 -1.61 23.20 -4.06
CA LEU A 380 -2.85 22.96 -4.77
C LEU A 380 -2.57 22.68 -6.25
N PRO A 381 -2.10 21.47 -6.59
CA PRO A 381 -1.78 21.10 -7.97
C PRO A 381 -3.04 21.00 -8.84
N PRO A 382 -2.92 21.01 -10.18
CA PRO A 382 -4.07 20.97 -11.08
C PRO A 382 -5.02 19.79 -10.88
N ASP A 383 -4.54 18.65 -10.36
CA ASP A 383 -5.27 17.41 -10.10
C ASP A 383 -5.63 17.20 -8.61
N PHE A 384 -5.68 18.28 -7.82
CA PHE A 384 -5.86 18.22 -6.36
C PHE A 384 -7.08 17.41 -5.89
N LEU A 385 -8.16 17.37 -6.68
CA LEU A 385 -9.38 16.61 -6.40
C LEU A 385 -9.15 15.10 -6.24
N PHE A 386 -8.08 14.57 -6.85
CA PHE A 386 -7.73 13.16 -6.79
C PHE A 386 -6.61 12.87 -5.79
N ARG A 387 -5.97 13.91 -5.24
CA ARG A 387 -4.84 13.79 -4.29
C ARG A 387 -5.26 13.98 -2.85
N TYR A 388 -6.22 14.87 -2.60
CA TYR A 388 -6.69 15.19 -1.25
C TYR A 388 -8.05 14.55 -0.96
N ASP A 389 -8.21 14.12 0.29
CA ASP A 389 -9.52 13.91 0.89
C ASP A 389 -10.11 15.24 1.36
N SER A 390 -11.41 15.25 1.69
CA SER A 390 -12.10 16.44 2.17
C SER A 390 -11.43 17.07 3.40
N GLU A 391 -10.84 16.26 4.29
CA GLU A 391 -10.11 16.78 5.45
C GLU A 391 -8.81 17.49 5.03
N GLY A 392 -8.05 16.91 4.09
CA GLY A 392 -6.82 17.51 3.56
C GLY A 392 -7.05 18.86 2.88
N MET A 393 -8.19 19.05 2.23
CA MET A 393 -8.53 20.29 1.53
C MET A 393 -8.83 21.48 2.46
N LYS A 394 -9.36 21.25 3.68
CA LYS A 394 -9.85 22.31 4.57
C LYS A 394 -8.81 23.39 4.91
N ASN A 395 -7.54 23.00 5.04
CA ASN A 395 -6.47 23.91 5.48
C ASN A 395 -5.75 24.63 4.33
N VAL A 396 -5.85 24.11 3.10
CA VAL A 396 -5.12 24.66 1.95
C VAL A 396 -5.42 26.15 1.69
N PRO A 397 -6.67 26.65 1.79
CA PRO A 397 -6.93 28.08 1.64
C PRO A 397 -6.14 28.96 2.63
N ARG A 398 -5.94 28.48 3.87
CA ARG A 398 -5.15 29.20 4.88
C ARG A 398 -3.66 29.15 4.56
N TYR A 399 -3.15 28.03 4.05
CA TYR A 399 -1.76 27.91 3.60
C TYR A 399 -1.45 28.83 2.41
N LEU A 400 -2.35 28.90 1.43
CA LEU A 400 -2.23 29.84 0.30
C LEU A 400 -2.26 31.30 0.78
N LYS A 401 -3.13 31.64 1.73
CA LYS A 401 -3.14 32.97 2.35
C LYS A 401 -1.84 33.28 3.11
N ALA A 402 -1.22 32.28 3.74
CA ALA A 402 0.09 32.44 4.37
C ALA A 402 1.20 32.72 3.34
N LEU A 403 1.16 32.06 2.17
CA LEU A 403 2.07 32.36 1.06
C LEU A 403 1.87 33.76 0.51
N ASN A 404 0.62 34.25 0.43
CA ASN A 404 0.35 35.64 0.05
C ASN A 404 1.03 36.63 1.01
N ILE A 405 0.85 36.44 2.32
CA ILE A 405 1.51 37.26 3.36
C ILE A 405 3.03 37.16 3.28
N ARG A 406 3.57 35.95 3.03
CA ARG A 406 5.00 35.73 2.85
C ARG A 406 5.52 36.48 1.62
N ALA A 407 4.82 36.43 0.49
CA ALA A 407 5.21 37.14 -0.73
C ALA A 407 5.26 38.66 -0.49
N ASP A 408 4.20 39.22 0.09
CA ASP A 408 4.09 40.65 0.37
C ASP A 408 5.16 41.13 1.36
N ARG A 409 5.55 40.33 2.36
CA ARG A 409 6.56 40.73 3.37
C ARG A 409 7.99 40.41 2.93
N GLY A 410 8.20 39.23 2.36
CA GLY A 410 9.50 38.69 1.99
C GLY A 410 10.15 39.48 0.85
N ILE A 411 9.36 40.01 -0.08
CA ILE A 411 9.87 40.80 -1.20
C ILE A 411 10.60 42.08 -0.75
N PHE A 412 10.20 42.68 0.38
CA PHE A 412 10.86 43.85 0.96
C PHE A 412 11.98 43.50 1.95
N ASN A 413 12.04 42.26 2.44
CA ASN A 413 13.08 41.81 3.37
C ASN A 413 13.44 40.33 3.15
N MET A 414 14.13 40.06 2.04
CA MET A 414 14.47 38.71 1.59
C MET A 414 15.44 37.98 2.53
N GLU A 415 16.35 38.70 3.21
CA GLU A 415 17.27 38.05 4.14
C GLU A 415 16.53 37.46 5.35
N LYS A 416 15.54 38.18 5.89
CA LYS A 416 14.69 37.66 6.97
C LYS A 416 13.85 36.47 6.52
N ASP A 417 13.34 36.49 5.29
CA ASP A 417 12.64 35.34 4.71
C ASP A 417 13.56 34.12 4.59
N ARG A 418 14.77 34.32 4.06
CA ARG A 418 15.77 33.25 3.89
C ARG A 418 16.18 32.61 5.21
N ILE A 419 16.34 33.40 6.28
CA ILE A 419 16.64 32.87 7.63
C ILE A 419 15.51 31.96 8.10
N ARG A 420 14.25 32.35 7.88
CA ARG A 420 13.07 31.56 8.24
C ARG A 420 12.93 30.29 7.41
N GLU A 421 13.14 30.36 6.09
CA GLU A 421 13.10 29.19 5.22
C GLU A 421 14.15 28.14 5.61
N LYS A 422 15.35 28.57 6.03
CA LYS A 422 16.40 27.67 6.53
C LYS A 422 15.97 26.84 7.74
N GLU A 423 15.00 27.30 8.54
CA GLU A 423 14.47 26.51 9.66
C GLU A 423 13.54 25.38 9.21
N ILE A 424 12.91 25.52 8.04
CA ILE A 424 11.90 24.57 7.52
C ILE A 424 12.55 23.56 6.58
N LEU A 425 13.55 23.98 5.80
CA LEU A 425 14.19 23.19 4.76
C LEU A 425 14.62 21.78 5.20
N PRO A 426 15.23 21.57 6.39
CA PRO A 426 15.62 20.22 6.83
C PRO A 426 14.44 19.24 6.93
N PHE A 427 13.26 19.72 7.34
CA PHE A 427 12.07 18.87 7.46
C PHE A 427 11.47 18.54 6.10
N VAL A 428 11.49 19.49 5.16
CA VAL A 428 11.03 19.27 3.78
C VAL A 428 11.95 18.26 3.06
N THR A 429 13.26 18.44 3.17
CA THR A 429 14.24 17.50 2.61
C THR A 429 14.00 16.10 3.16
N ARG A 430 13.82 15.98 4.47
CA ARG A 430 13.59 14.67 5.09
C ARG A 430 12.27 14.03 4.68
N LEU A 431 11.20 14.81 4.54
CA LEU A 431 9.92 14.30 4.03
C LEU A 431 10.07 13.74 2.61
N ASN A 432 10.81 14.44 1.74
CA ASN A 432 11.06 13.97 0.37
C ASN A 432 11.87 12.66 0.36
N GLU A 433 12.93 12.56 1.16
CA GLU A 433 13.71 11.33 1.31
C GLU A 433 12.85 10.15 1.79
N LEU A 434 11.90 10.39 2.70
CA LEU A 434 10.98 9.36 3.19
C LEU A 434 10.03 8.87 2.10
N TYR A 435 9.56 9.76 1.21
CA TYR A 435 8.73 9.36 0.06
C TYR A 435 9.54 8.61 -1.00
N GLU A 436 10.78 9.04 -1.29
CA GLU A 436 11.65 8.41 -2.28
C GLU A 436 12.11 7.00 -1.85
N ASN A 437 12.38 6.83 -0.55
CA ASN A 437 12.90 5.57 0.00
C ASN A 437 11.83 4.76 0.74
N LEU A 438 10.54 4.98 0.45
CA LEU A 438 9.44 4.30 1.13
C LEU A 438 9.49 2.80 0.79
N PRO A 439 9.77 1.90 1.75
CA PRO A 439 9.82 0.47 1.45
C PRO A 439 8.49 -0.04 0.90
N PRO A 440 8.48 -1.00 -0.06
CA PRO A 440 7.24 -1.56 -0.61
C PRO A 440 6.27 -2.15 0.43
N PHE A 441 6.82 -2.58 1.57
CA PHE A 441 6.09 -3.16 2.70
C PHE A 441 5.74 -2.15 3.81
N SER A 442 5.87 -0.84 3.56
CA SER A 442 5.51 0.19 4.55
C SER A 442 4.06 0.09 4.96
N THR A 443 3.81 0.12 6.27
CA THR A 443 2.46 0.02 6.82
C THR A 443 1.63 1.25 6.48
N ASP A 444 0.31 1.09 6.46
CA ASP A 444 -0.60 2.23 6.27
C ASP A 444 -0.50 3.25 7.40
N GLU A 445 -0.10 2.81 8.60
CA GLU A 445 0.19 3.68 9.75
C GLU A 445 1.36 4.62 9.48
N LYS A 446 2.45 4.13 8.86
CA LYS A 446 3.60 4.96 8.49
C LYS A 446 3.23 5.97 7.42
N LYS A 447 2.49 5.54 6.38
CA LYS A 447 1.99 6.43 5.32
C LYS A 447 1.12 7.54 5.90
N GLN A 448 0.24 7.20 6.85
CA GLN A 448 -0.60 8.15 7.55
C GLN A 448 0.23 9.12 8.42
N ALA A 449 1.23 8.62 9.15
CA ALA A 449 2.13 9.47 9.93
C ALA A 449 2.95 10.43 9.06
N MET A 450 3.37 10.01 7.87
CA MET A 450 4.03 10.88 6.87
C MET A 450 3.07 11.96 6.34
N LYS A 451 1.81 11.62 6.06
CA LYS A 451 0.76 12.60 5.71
C LYS A 451 0.58 13.64 6.82
N GLU A 452 0.54 13.21 8.07
CA GLU A 452 0.47 14.11 9.23
C GLU A 452 1.70 15.00 9.36
N PHE A 453 2.90 14.47 9.13
CA PHE A 453 4.14 15.24 9.18
C PHE A 453 4.19 16.31 8.07
N SER A 454 3.73 15.97 6.86
CA SER A 454 3.52 16.94 5.78
C SER A 454 2.61 18.10 6.23
N MET A 455 1.46 17.80 6.87
CA MET A 455 0.58 18.84 7.41
C MET A 455 1.27 19.69 8.50
N MET A 456 2.04 19.07 9.39
CA MET A 456 2.79 19.80 10.42
C MET A 456 3.81 20.77 9.82
N ILE A 457 4.45 20.42 8.70
CA ILE A 457 5.39 21.32 7.99
C ILE A 457 4.64 22.56 7.48
N GLU A 458 3.46 22.38 6.89
CA GLU A 458 2.65 23.51 6.41
C GLU A 458 2.14 24.38 7.56
N GLU A 459 1.75 23.79 8.69
CA GLU A 459 1.42 24.56 9.90
C GLU A 459 2.62 25.34 10.43
N TYR A 460 3.83 24.75 10.38
CA TYR A 460 5.04 25.43 10.81
C TYR A 460 5.37 26.62 9.89
N ARG A 461 5.16 26.49 8.58
CA ARG A 461 5.23 27.61 7.62
C ARG A 461 4.28 28.74 8.01
N VAL A 462 3.01 28.43 8.34
CA VAL A 462 2.06 29.44 8.83
C VAL A 462 2.57 30.12 10.11
N SER A 463 3.08 29.34 11.06
CA SER A 463 3.58 29.87 12.35
C SER A 463 4.76 30.83 12.22
N ILE A 464 5.59 30.69 11.20
CA ILE A 464 6.79 31.52 11.01
C ILE A 464 6.50 32.73 10.11
N PHE A 465 5.76 32.52 9.02
CA PHE A 465 5.55 33.55 8.00
C PHE A 465 4.29 34.38 8.22
N ALA A 466 3.25 33.82 8.84
CA ALA A 466 1.91 34.40 8.91
C ALA A 466 1.20 34.12 10.26
N GLN A 467 1.83 34.50 11.38
CA GLN A 467 1.33 34.27 12.74
C GLN A 467 -0.11 34.75 12.98
N GLU A 468 -0.52 35.83 12.31
CA GLU A 468 -1.88 36.37 12.38
C GLU A 468 -2.98 35.40 11.93
N LEU A 469 -2.66 34.39 11.11
CA LEU A 469 -3.62 33.40 10.64
C LEU A 469 -3.90 32.30 11.67
N LYS A 470 -3.04 32.18 12.70
CA LYS A 470 -3.02 31.08 13.67
C LYS A 470 -2.83 29.69 13.01
N THR A 471 -2.38 28.73 13.80
CA THR A 471 -2.20 27.34 13.35
C THR A 471 -3.41 26.49 13.79
N ALA A 472 -3.73 25.44 13.04
CA ALA A 472 -4.85 24.55 13.41
C ALA A 472 -4.59 23.78 14.71
N PHE A 473 -3.31 23.53 15.00
CA PHE A 473 -2.83 22.93 16.24
C PHE A 473 -1.47 23.53 16.59
N PRO A 474 -0.99 23.41 17.85
CA PRO A 474 0.30 23.98 18.20
C PRO A 474 1.44 23.20 17.53
N VAL A 475 2.38 23.91 16.91
CA VAL A 475 3.49 23.34 16.13
C VAL A 475 4.77 24.12 16.41
N SER A 476 5.91 23.44 16.31
CA SER A 476 7.24 24.05 16.42
C SER A 476 8.27 23.12 15.77
N ALA A 477 9.48 23.63 15.51
CA ALA A 477 10.61 22.79 15.08
C ALA A 477 10.86 21.61 16.03
N ARG A 478 10.65 21.78 17.34
CA ARG A 478 10.76 20.69 18.32
C ARG A 478 9.73 19.59 18.06
N ARG A 479 8.45 19.95 17.87
CA ARG A 479 7.38 18.98 17.60
C ARG A 479 7.57 18.27 16.26
N LEU A 480 8.09 18.97 15.24
CA LEU A 480 8.46 18.35 13.97
C LEU A 480 9.57 17.31 14.14
N LYS A 481 10.62 17.62 14.92
CA LYS A 481 11.67 16.63 15.25
C LYS A 481 11.12 15.42 15.99
N GLU A 482 10.22 15.62 16.96
CA GLU A 482 9.56 14.54 17.71
C GLU A 482 8.71 13.65 16.79
N LYS A 483 7.90 14.24 15.89
CA LYS A 483 7.09 13.48 14.92
C LYS A 483 7.97 12.72 13.92
N LEU A 484 9.03 13.35 13.43
CA LEU A 484 9.96 12.72 12.49
C LEU A 484 10.64 11.51 13.13
N ALA A 485 11.12 11.62 14.37
CA ALA A 485 11.68 10.50 15.11
C ALA A 485 10.68 9.33 15.17
N ILE A 486 9.39 9.59 15.49
CA ILE A 486 8.35 8.55 15.49
C ILE A 486 8.25 7.87 14.12
N ILE A 487 8.26 8.63 13.02
CA ILE A 487 8.16 8.08 11.65
C ILE A 487 9.38 7.22 11.31
N ASP A 488 10.58 7.65 11.70
CA ASP A 488 11.82 6.88 11.51
C ASP A 488 11.79 5.54 12.28
N HIS A 489 10.95 5.44 13.32
CA HIS A 489 10.70 4.19 14.06
C HIS A 489 9.56 3.33 13.49
N MET A 490 8.77 3.82 12.53
CA MET A 490 7.68 3.07 11.91
C MET A 490 8.19 2.18 10.76
N PHE A 491 7.48 1.08 10.50
CA PHE A 491 7.79 0.13 9.44
C PHE A 491 7.16 0.51 8.11
#